data_AF-A0A5B7X0N7-F1
#
_entry.id   AF-A0A5B7X0N7-F1
#
_cell.length_a   1.000
_cell.length_b   1.000
_cell.length_c   1.000
_cell.angle_alpha   90.00
_cell.angle_beta   90.00
_cell.angle_gamma   90.00
#
_symmetry.space_group_name_H-M   'P 1'
#
loop_
_entity.id
_entity.type
_entity.pdbx_description
1 polymer ?
#
loop_
_entity_poly.entity_id
_entity_poly.type
_entity_poly.pdbx_seq_one_letter_code
_entity_poly.pdbx_strand_id
1 'polypeptide(L)'
;MPGRQLLYKPLDPDLVEWMRNELGKSKAQWKLVAYHHAAFNASPTHFNYQIMRLLSPMLEELGVDMVLAAHEHNYQRTLPLKFEPAINEEGTRYLISEEGRVDGSFILDESFDGKTSTTAQGIIYVVTGAGGGALYDPELTDEPDLWQKGTPENWVPYTVKLISNRHSFTMIETKGNELQLKQIDAEGNILDEIRITK
;
A
#
# COMPACT_ATOMS: atom_id res chain seq x y z
N MET A 1 -18.93 20.13 -12.71
CA MET A 1 -18.01 21.28 -12.53
C MET A 1 -16.67 20.89 -13.13
N PRO A 2 -16.06 21.70 -14.00
CA PRO A 2 -14.73 21.42 -14.54
C PRO A 2 -13.64 21.73 -13.50
N GLY A 3 -12.60 20.90 -13.42
CA GLY A 3 -11.28 21.35 -12.96
C GLY A 3 -10.93 21.24 -11.46
N ARG A 4 -11.33 20.18 -10.75
CA ARG A 4 -10.63 19.82 -9.50
C ARG A 4 -9.40 18.98 -9.84
N GLN A 5 -8.39 19.63 -10.41
CA GLN A 5 -7.04 19.06 -10.54
C GLN A 5 -6.66 18.51 -9.17
N LEU A 6 -6.44 17.20 -9.06
CA LEU A 6 -5.98 16.56 -7.83
C LEU A 6 -4.70 17.29 -7.39
N LEU A 7 -4.80 18.07 -6.30
CA LEU A 7 -3.75 18.93 -5.74
C LEU A 7 -2.57 18.13 -5.13
N TYR A 8 -2.41 16.86 -5.50
CA TYR A 8 -1.39 15.99 -4.95
C TYR A 8 -0.26 15.84 -5.97
N LYS A 9 0.88 16.43 -5.64
CA LYS A 9 2.13 16.28 -6.38
C LYS A 9 3.07 15.40 -5.56
N PRO A 10 2.90 14.06 -5.56
CA PRO A 10 3.77 13.18 -4.78
C PRO A 10 5.23 13.31 -5.22
N LEU A 11 5.46 13.67 -6.48
CA LEU A 11 6.78 13.92 -7.06
C LEU A 11 7.20 15.40 -7.00
N ASP A 12 6.68 16.17 -6.05
CA ASP A 12 7.21 17.51 -5.78
C ASP A 12 8.72 17.40 -5.49
N PRO A 13 9.59 18.15 -6.20
CA PRO A 13 11.03 17.97 -6.10
C PRO A 13 11.58 18.15 -4.68
N ASP A 14 11.03 19.10 -3.91
CA ASP A 14 11.50 19.36 -2.54
C ASP A 14 11.11 18.20 -1.62
N LEU A 15 9.91 17.64 -1.79
CA LEU A 15 9.46 16.46 -1.05
C LEU A 15 10.31 15.22 -1.41
N VAL A 16 10.57 14.98 -2.70
CA VAL A 16 11.40 13.86 -3.17
C VAL A 16 12.82 13.96 -2.64
N GLU A 17 13.43 15.14 -2.74
CA GLU A 17 14.79 15.39 -2.25
C GLU A 17 14.86 15.20 -0.72
N TRP A 18 13.86 15.68 0.01
CA TRP A 18 13.77 15.45 1.45
C TRP A 18 13.66 13.96 1.79
N MET A 19 12.76 13.21 1.13
CA MET A 19 12.60 11.77 1.37
C MET A 19 13.87 10.98 1.07
N ARG A 20 14.53 11.26 -0.06
CA ARG A 20 15.81 10.64 -0.44
C ARG A 20 16.90 10.90 0.60
N ASN A 21 16.97 12.12 1.12
CA ASN A 21 17.92 12.48 2.16
C ASN A 21 17.66 11.76 3.49
N GLU A 22 16.42 11.79 3.99
CA GLU A 22 16.09 11.21 5.30
C GLU A 22 16.15 9.68 5.29
N LEU A 23 15.53 9.04 4.29
CA LEU A 23 15.54 7.57 4.19
C LEU A 23 16.92 7.05 3.78
N GLY A 24 17.67 7.78 2.95
CA GLY A 24 19.01 7.38 2.50
C GLY A 24 20.07 7.43 3.60
N LYS A 25 19.95 8.37 4.56
CA LYS A 25 20.87 8.47 5.71
C LYS A 25 20.51 7.53 6.87
N SER A 26 19.28 7.03 6.90
CA SER A 26 18.79 6.17 7.97
C SER A 26 19.50 4.82 8.00
N LYS A 27 20.01 4.45 9.18
CA LYS A 27 20.57 3.13 9.50
C LYS A 27 19.59 2.25 10.29
N ALA A 28 18.33 2.67 10.37
CA ALA A 28 17.32 1.89 11.08
C ALA A 28 17.13 0.52 10.42
N GLN A 29 16.96 -0.51 11.25
CA GLN A 29 16.73 -1.88 10.77
C GLN A 29 15.46 -1.98 9.93
N TRP A 30 14.42 -1.24 10.31
CA TRP A 30 13.13 -1.20 9.64
C TRP A 30 12.83 0.21 9.17
N LYS A 31 12.45 0.36 7.91
CA LYS A 31 12.02 1.63 7.31
C LYS A 31 10.54 1.54 6.99
N LEU A 32 9.75 2.29 7.74
CA LEU A 32 8.30 2.38 7.56
C LEU A 32 7.96 3.79 7.08
N VAL A 33 7.14 3.91 6.05
CA VAL A 33 6.66 5.20 5.53
C VAL A 33 5.15 5.27 5.73
N ALA A 34 4.63 6.46 6.05
CA ALA A 34 3.19 6.66 6.22
C ALA A 34 2.72 7.88 5.41
N TYR A 35 1.59 7.74 4.74
CA TYR A 35 0.90 8.83 4.05
C TYR A 35 -0.61 8.57 4.00
N HIS A 36 -1.44 9.59 3.78
CA HIS A 36 -2.89 9.43 3.99
C HIS A 36 -3.57 8.57 2.92
N HIS A 37 -3.42 8.89 1.63
CA HIS A 37 -4.06 8.15 0.53
C HIS A 37 -3.23 6.94 0.11
N ALA A 38 -3.84 5.76 0.00
CA ALA A 38 -3.13 4.55 -0.36
C ALA A 38 -2.60 4.58 -1.81
N ALA A 39 -1.37 4.08 -2.02
CA ALA A 39 -0.87 3.83 -3.37
C ALA A 39 -1.57 2.62 -4.00
N PHE A 40 -1.80 1.59 -3.19
CA PHE A 40 -2.46 0.36 -3.59
C PHE A 40 -3.64 0.14 -2.66
N ASN A 41 -4.84 0.18 -3.22
CA ASN A 41 -6.08 -0.17 -2.54
C ASN A 41 -6.96 -1.02 -3.48
N ALA A 42 -7.92 -1.74 -2.91
CA ALA A 42 -8.90 -2.56 -3.59
C ALA A 42 -10.34 -2.06 -3.35
N SER A 43 -10.50 -0.82 -2.89
CA SER A 43 -11.82 -0.21 -2.67
C SER A 43 -12.40 0.25 -4.02
N PRO A 44 -13.60 -0.21 -4.41
CA PRO A 44 -14.30 0.33 -5.57
C PRO A 44 -14.55 1.84 -5.44
N THR A 45 -14.80 2.32 -4.22
CA THR A 45 -15.11 3.73 -3.93
C THR A 45 -13.96 4.69 -4.28
N HIS A 46 -12.71 4.29 -4.02
CA HIS A 46 -11.53 5.15 -4.23
C HIS A 46 -10.54 4.58 -5.25
N PHE A 47 -11.01 3.70 -6.14
CA PHE A 47 -10.14 2.93 -7.03
C PHE A 47 -9.17 3.79 -7.85
N ASN A 48 -9.59 4.97 -8.31
CA ASN A 48 -8.77 5.83 -9.16
C ASN A 48 -7.75 6.68 -8.36
N TYR A 49 -7.68 6.58 -7.03
CA TYR A 49 -6.79 7.41 -6.20
C TYR A 49 -5.39 6.79 -6.11
N GLN A 50 -4.70 6.71 -7.25
CA GLN A 50 -3.49 5.90 -7.39
C GLN A 50 -2.20 6.73 -7.55
N ILE A 51 -2.30 8.06 -7.48
CA ILE A 51 -1.15 8.95 -7.73
C ILE A 51 0.05 8.65 -6.81
N MET A 52 -0.20 8.13 -5.61
CA MET A 52 0.85 7.76 -4.66
C MET A 52 1.70 6.57 -5.12
N ARG A 53 1.26 5.76 -6.11
CA ARG A 53 2.08 4.70 -6.73
C ARG A 53 3.35 5.24 -7.38
N LEU A 54 3.36 6.52 -7.76
CA LEU A 54 4.55 7.17 -8.33
C LEU A 54 5.72 7.24 -7.34
N LEU A 55 5.47 7.11 -6.03
CA LEU A 55 6.53 7.04 -5.03
C LEU A 55 7.19 5.65 -4.96
N SER A 56 6.53 4.59 -5.43
CA SER A 56 6.98 3.21 -5.22
C SER A 56 8.42 2.97 -5.69
N PRO A 57 8.85 3.37 -6.91
CA PRO A 57 10.23 3.14 -7.35
C PRO A 57 11.28 3.75 -6.42
N MET A 58 11.02 4.96 -5.92
CA MET A 58 11.92 5.64 -4.98
C MET A 58 11.93 4.96 -3.61
N LEU A 59 10.77 4.58 -3.08
CA LEU A 59 10.68 3.88 -1.79
C LEU A 59 11.38 2.51 -1.85
N GLU A 60 11.27 1.82 -2.98
CA GLU A 60 11.96 0.55 -3.26
C GLU A 60 13.47 0.74 -3.30
N GLU A 61 13.97 1.75 -4.03
CA GLU A 61 15.40 2.10 -4.09
C GLU A 61 15.97 2.42 -2.70
N LEU A 62 15.17 3.07 -1.85
CA LEU A 62 15.57 3.48 -0.50
C LEU A 62 15.43 2.37 0.55
N GLY A 63 14.97 1.17 0.15
CA GLY A 63 14.83 0.01 1.02
C GLY A 63 13.76 0.16 2.09
N VAL A 64 12.63 0.79 1.74
CA VAL A 64 11.43 0.81 2.59
C VAL A 64 10.86 -0.61 2.68
N ASP A 65 10.43 -1.00 3.88
CA ASP A 65 9.90 -2.36 4.14
C ASP A 65 8.39 -2.39 4.07
N MET A 66 7.76 -1.34 4.59
CA MET A 66 6.31 -1.26 4.70
C MET A 66 5.85 0.17 4.56
N VAL A 67 4.69 0.31 3.93
CA VAL A 67 4.02 1.59 3.79
C VAL A 67 2.63 1.51 4.41
N LEU A 68 2.32 2.47 5.28
CA LEU A 68 1.05 2.61 5.96
C LEU A 68 0.23 3.72 5.33
N ALA A 69 -1.02 3.41 4.99
CA ALA A 69 -1.99 4.39 4.50
C ALA A 69 -3.30 4.33 5.29
N ALA A 70 -4.13 5.35 5.11
CA ALA A 70 -5.47 5.44 5.67
C ALA A 70 -6.43 5.81 4.53
N HIS A 71 -7.36 6.76 4.76
CA HIS A 71 -8.36 7.24 3.80
C HIS A 71 -9.47 6.23 3.49
N GLU A 72 -9.13 5.05 2.99
CA GLU A 72 -10.06 3.95 2.86
C GLU A 72 -10.40 3.43 4.28
N HIS A 73 -11.66 3.58 4.69
CA HIS A 73 -12.14 3.18 6.02
C HIS A 73 -12.35 1.66 6.12
N ASN A 74 -11.28 0.92 5.87
CA ASN A 74 -11.17 -0.53 5.99
C ASN A 74 -9.71 -0.91 6.26
N TYR A 75 -9.44 -2.20 6.39
CA TYR A 75 -8.10 -2.75 6.45
C TYR A 75 -7.77 -3.49 5.16
N GLN A 76 -6.58 -3.29 4.62
CA GLN A 76 -6.08 -4.03 3.46
C GLN A 76 -4.59 -4.28 3.60
N ARG A 77 -4.13 -5.41 3.07
CA ARG A 77 -2.70 -5.73 3.00
C ARG A 77 -2.36 -6.37 1.67
N THR A 78 -1.25 -5.93 1.09
CA THR A 78 -0.69 -6.53 -0.13
C THR A 78 0.26 -7.68 0.16
N LEU A 79 0.52 -8.51 -0.85
CA LEU A 79 1.80 -9.22 -0.95
C LEU A 79 2.94 -8.19 -0.96
N PRO A 80 4.18 -8.56 -0.56
CA PRO A 80 5.33 -7.76 -0.89
C PRO A 80 5.39 -7.56 -2.40
N LEU A 81 5.53 -6.32 -2.83
CA LEU A 81 5.54 -6.01 -4.25
C LEU A 81 6.58 -4.97 -4.63
N LYS A 82 6.95 -5.01 -5.90
CA LYS A 82 7.58 -3.92 -6.63
C LYS A 82 6.65 -3.43 -7.71
N PHE A 83 6.67 -2.12 -7.97
CA PHE A 83 5.82 -1.50 -8.97
C PHE A 83 6.60 -0.53 -9.85
N GLU A 84 6.53 -0.76 -11.16
CA GLU A 84 7.08 0.14 -12.17
C GLU A 84 5.92 0.86 -12.88
N PRO A 85 5.74 2.18 -12.67
CA PRO A 85 4.70 2.94 -13.35
C PRO A 85 4.93 2.99 -14.86
N ALA A 86 3.85 2.91 -15.64
CA ALA A 86 3.93 3.04 -17.09
C ALA A 86 4.41 4.44 -17.50
N ILE A 87 5.31 4.49 -18.48
CA ILE A 87 5.84 5.72 -19.08
C ILE A 87 5.40 5.80 -20.54
N ASN A 88 5.28 7.02 -21.08
CA ASN A 88 5.04 7.20 -22.51
C ASN A 88 6.18 6.60 -23.35
N GLU A 89 5.94 6.40 -24.65
CA GLU A 89 6.91 5.81 -25.58
C GLU A 89 8.25 6.57 -25.59
N GLU A 90 8.23 7.89 -25.35
CA GLU A 90 9.42 8.73 -25.27
C GLU A 90 10.16 8.63 -23.93
N GLY A 91 9.59 7.98 -22.92
CA GLY A 91 10.19 7.81 -21.59
C GLY A 91 10.33 9.11 -20.79
N THR A 92 9.51 10.11 -21.07
CA THR A 92 9.62 11.48 -20.52
C THR A 92 8.54 11.80 -19.48
N ARG A 93 7.45 11.04 -19.42
CA ARG A 93 6.35 11.25 -18.47
C ARG A 93 5.67 9.94 -18.09
N TYR A 94 5.20 9.89 -16.85
CA TYR A 94 4.30 8.83 -16.40
C TYR A 94 2.92 8.96 -17.06
N LEU A 95 2.32 7.82 -17.38
CA LEU A 95 0.96 7.74 -17.89
C LEU A 95 -0.01 7.72 -16.72
N ILE A 96 -0.79 8.80 -16.60
CA ILE A 96 -1.79 8.99 -15.54
C ILE A 96 -3.12 9.32 -16.21
N SER A 97 -4.20 8.61 -15.86
CA SER A 97 -5.53 8.89 -16.41
C SER A 97 -6.09 10.21 -15.88
N GLU A 98 -7.12 10.76 -16.52
CA GLU A 98 -7.78 11.99 -16.04
C GLU A 98 -8.34 11.82 -14.61
N GLU A 99 -8.72 10.61 -14.24
CA GLU A 99 -9.26 10.24 -12.93
C GLU A 99 -8.17 9.99 -11.86
N GLY A 100 -6.89 9.99 -12.24
CA GLY A 100 -5.76 9.80 -11.32
C GLY A 100 -5.21 8.37 -11.25
N ARG A 101 -5.62 7.49 -12.17
CA ARG A 101 -5.16 6.11 -12.27
C ARG A 101 -3.72 6.05 -12.77
N VAL A 102 -2.90 5.18 -12.17
CA VAL A 102 -1.50 4.99 -12.52
C VAL A 102 -1.30 3.52 -12.84
N ASP A 103 -1.36 3.21 -14.14
CA ASP A 103 -1.13 1.87 -14.67
C ASP A 103 0.38 1.57 -14.66
N GLY A 104 0.75 0.29 -14.61
CA GLY A 104 2.15 -0.12 -14.56
C GLY A 104 2.30 -1.64 -14.49
N SER A 105 3.50 -2.09 -14.17
CA SER A 105 3.82 -3.52 -14.01
C SER A 105 4.15 -3.85 -12.56
N PHE A 106 3.75 -5.05 -12.15
CA PHE A 106 3.92 -5.54 -10.79
C PHE A 106 4.87 -6.73 -10.78
N ILE A 107 5.75 -6.78 -9.77
CA ILE A 107 6.45 -8.01 -9.37
C ILE A 107 5.96 -8.34 -7.97
N LEU A 108 5.30 -9.49 -7.82
CA LEU A 108 4.72 -9.93 -6.56
C LEU A 108 5.55 -11.04 -5.95
N ASP A 109 5.82 -10.95 -4.66
CA ASP A 109 6.41 -12.03 -3.88
C ASP A 109 5.31 -13.01 -3.43
N GLU A 110 4.86 -13.85 -4.35
CA GLU A 110 3.85 -14.89 -4.08
C GLU A 110 4.34 -15.98 -3.12
N SER A 111 5.66 -16.05 -2.87
CA SER A 111 6.26 -16.99 -1.94
C SER A 111 6.17 -16.55 -0.47
N PHE A 112 5.88 -15.27 -0.22
CA PHE A 112 5.77 -14.72 1.12
C PHE A 112 4.39 -15.04 1.73
N ASP A 113 4.38 -15.67 2.91
CA ASP A 113 3.15 -15.96 3.66
C ASP A 113 3.11 -15.30 5.05
N GLY A 114 4.20 -14.66 5.47
CA GLY A 114 4.34 -14.01 6.77
C GLY A 114 4.29 -14.99 7.96
N LYS A 115 4.39 -16.30 7.73
CA LYS A 115 4.29 -17.36 8.74
C LYS A 115 5.47 -18.31 8.68
N THR A 116 5.66 -18.96 7.52
CA THR A 116 6.73 -19.91 7.24
C THR A 116 7.79 -19.32 6.31
N SER A 117 7.37 -18.47 5.37
CA SER A 117 8.20 -17.63 4.53
C SER A 117 8.03 -16.18 4.96
N THR A 118 9.06 -15.64 5.63
CA THR A 118 8.99 -14.34 6.32
C THR A 118 9.96 -13.30 5.77
N THR A 119 10.81 -13.64 4.79
CA THR A 119 11.67 -12.66 4.13
C THR A 119 10.93 -12.09 2.92
N ALA A 120 10.51 -10.82 3.02
CA ALA A 120 9.73 -10.16 1.99
C ALA A 120 10.63 -9.64 0.84
N GLN A 121 10.26 -9.93 -0.40
CA GLN A 121 10.91 -9.40 -1.60
C GLN A 121 10.09 -8.25 -2.21
N GLY A 122 10.17 -7.07 -1.61
CA GLY A 122 9.42 -5.89 -2.02
C GLY A 122 8.83 -5.16 -0.82
N ILE A 123 8.01 -4.16 -1.09
CA ILE A 123 7.33 -3.36 -0.05
C ILE A 123 5.97 -3.99 0.25
N ILE A 124 5.63 -4.12 1.53
CA ILE A 124 4.26 -4.45 1.95
C ILE A 124 3.47 -3.16 2.14
N TYR A 125 2.38 -2.99 1.41
CA TYR A 125 1.48 -1.85 1.58
C TYR A 125 0.31 -2.26 2.47
N VAL A 126 0.01 -1.44 3.48
CA VAL A 126 -1.06 -1.66 4.44
C VAL A 126 -1.97 -0.44 4.48
N VAL A 127 -3.25 -0.66 4.20
CA VAL A 127 -4.31 0.31 4.48
C VAL A 127 -4.83 0.01 5.88
N THR A 128 -4.76 1.00 6.77
CA THR A 128 -5.19 0.92 8.17
C THR A 128 -6.12 2.07 8.53
N GLY A 129 -7.15 2.30 7.70
CA GLY A 129 -8.10 3.40 7.86
C GLY A 129 -9.36 3.07 8.68
N ALA A 130 -9.49 1.85 9.20
CA ALA A 130 -10.68 1.37 9.90
C ALA A 130 -10.86 1.87 11.35
N GLY A 131 -10.22 2.98 11.75
CA GLY A 131 -10.09 3.38 13.16
C GLY A 131 -11.36 3.93 13.84
N GLY A 132 -12.45 4.20 13.12
CA GLY A 132 -13.72 4.64 13.72
C GLY A 132 -14.65 5.50 12.86
N GLY A 133 -14.21 5.94 11.67
CA GLY A 133 -15.10 6.54 10.67
C GLY A 133 -15.99 5.48 10.02
N ALA A 134 -17.13 5.88 9.43
CA ALA A 134 -18.04 4.93 8.76
C ALA A 134 -17.28 4.07 7.74
N LEU A 135 -17.43 2.75 7.86
CA LEU A 135 -16.69 1.78 7.06
C LEU A 135 -17.07 1.85 5.58
N TYR A 136 -16.09 1.59 4.71
CA TYR A 136 -16.28 1.59 3.26
C TYR A 136 -16.33 0.18 2.71
N ASP A 137 -17.29 -0.06 1.80
CA ASP A 137 -17.47 -1.31 1.06
C ASP A 137 -17.53 -2.55 1.98
N PRO A 138 -18.38 -2.56 3.04
CA PRO A 138 -18.40 -3.63 4.05
C PRO A 138 -18.69 -5.03 3.48
N GLU A 139 -19.29 -5.12 2.30
CA GLU A 139 -19.53 -6.36 1.56
C GLU A 139 -18.24 -7.08 1.11
N LEU A 140 -17.10 -6.40 1.04
CA LEU A 140 -15.86 -6.97 0.50
C LEU A 140 -15.17 -7.98 1.44
N THR A 141 -15.37 -7.93 2.76
CA THR A 141 -14.69 -8.83 3.71
C THR A 141 -14.89 -10.30 3.36
N ASP A 142 -16.12 -10.66 2.99
CA ASP A 142 -16.53 -12.05 2.81
C ASP A 142 -16.60 -12.47 1.34
N GLU A 143 -16.16 -11.58 0.43
CA GLU A 143 -16.32 -11.74 -1.02
C GLU A 143 -14.98 -11.47 -1.75
N PRO A 144 -13.99 -12.38 -1.65
CA PRO A 144 -12.67 -12.21 -2.26
C PRO A 144 -12.68 -11.99 -3.77
N ASP A 145 -13.65 -12.59 -4.45
CA ASP A 145 -13.84 -12.42 -5.88
C ASP A 145 -14.20 -10.97 -6.24
N LEU A 146 -14.81 -10.19 -5.35
CA LEU A 146 -15.15 -8.79 -5.63
C LEU A 146 -13.91 -7.90 -5.65
N TRP A 147 -12.93 -8.20 -4.79
CA TRP A 147 -11.69 -7.45 -4.77
C TRP A 147 -10.59 -8.08 -5.61
N GLN A 148 -10.81 -9.18 -6.34
CA GLN A 148 -9.86 -9.72 -7.34
C GLN A 148 -10.22 -9.36 -8.80
N LYS A 149 -11.25 -8.53 -9.03
CA LYS A 149 -11.78 -8.19 -10.36
C LYS A 149 -11.17 -6.96 -11.04
N GLY A 150 -10.35 -7.15 -12.06
CA GLY A 150 -10.09 -6.13 -13.09
C GLY A 150 -8.94 -6.56 -14.00
N THR A 151 -8.29 -5.62 -14.68
CA THR A 151 -7.20 -5.98 -15.59
C THR A 151 -5.90 -6.18 -14.81
N PRO A 152 -5.03 -7.15 -15.18
CA PRO A 152 -3.77 -7.44 -14.48
C PRO A 152 -2.85 -6.21 -14.30
N GLU A 153 -2.99 -5.20 -15.15
CA GLU A 153 -2.21 -3.97 -15.16
C GLU A 153 -2.63 -2.98 -14.06
N ASN A 154 -3.70 -3.27 -13.31
CA ASN A 154 -4.19 -2.35 -12.29
C ASN A 154 -4.93 -3.00 -11.11
N TRP A 155 -5.79 -3.99 -11.36
CA TRP A 155 -6.64 -4.58 -10.32
C TRP A 155 -6.12 -5.95 -9.84
N VAL A 156 -5.55 -5.92 -8.64
CA VAL A 156 -5.50 -6.97 -7.61
C VAL A 156 -4.98 -8.37 -7.97
N PRO A 157 -3.78 -8.49 -8.53
CA PRO A 157 -2.96 -9.63 -8.15
C PRO A 157 -2.31 -9.40 -6.76
N TYR A 158 -2.28 -8.16 -6.25
CA TYR A 158 -1.46 -7.79 -5.08
C TYR A 158 -2.14 -7.90 -3.71
N THR A 159 -3.45 -7.71 -3.57
CA THR A 159 -4.11 -7.75 -2.25
C THR A 159 -4.18 -9.19 -1.77
N VAL A 160 -3.88 -9.43 -0.50
CA VAL A 160 -3.94 -10.78 0.11
C VAL A 160 -4.85 -10.83 1.33
N LYS A 161 -5.17 -9.67 1.91
CA LYS A 161 -6.13 -9.55 3.01
C LYS A 161 -6.90 -8.25 2.86
N LEU A 162 -8.21 -8.33 3.04
CA LEU A 162 -9.12 -7.18 3.09
C LEU A 162 -10.17 -7.42 4.17
N ILE A 163 -10.41 -6.41 5.01
CA ILE A 163 -11.46 -6.43 6.04
C ILE A 163 -12.13 -5.06 6.06
N SER A 164 -13.37 -5.00 5.61
CA SER A 164 -14.14 -3.77 5.44
C SER A 164 -15.37 -3.64 6.32
N ASN A 165 -15.77 -4.70 7.03
CA ASN A 165 -16.95 -4.70 7.90
C ASN A 165 -16.63 -4.53 9.40
N ARG A 166 -15.37 -4.25 9.77
CA ARG A 166 -14.94 -4.16 11.17
C ARG A 166 -13.99 -3.00 11.41
N HIS A 167 -14.23 -2.25 12.49
CA HIS A 167 -13.25 -1.30 13.01
C HIS A 167 -12.06 -2.03 13.61
N SER A 168 -10.87 -1.51 13.36
CA SER A 168 -9.62 -2.12 13.79
C SER A 168 -8.45 -1.15 13.69
N PHE A 169 -7.33 -1.50 14.32
CA PHE A 169 -6.07 -0.78 14.25
C PHE A 169 -4.89 -1.73 13.99
N THR A 170 -3.83 -1.20 13.38
CA THR A 170 -2.58 -1.95 13.16
C THR A 170 -1.62 -1.74 14.32
N MET A 171 -1.11 -2.84 14.87
CA MET A 171 -0.02 -2.86 15.83
C MET A 171 1.24 -3.43 15.16
N ILE A 172 2.35 -2.71 15.25
CA ILE A 172 3.66 -3.15 14.74
C ILE A 172 4.63 -3.25 15.92
N GLU A 173 5.24 -4.42 16.06
CA GLU A 173 6.23 -4.72 17.08
C GLU A 173 7.54 -5.12 16.39
N THR A 174 8.69 -4.56 16.80
CA THR A 174 9.99 -4.91 16.21
C THR A 174 10.95 -5.44 17.27
N LYS A 175 11.67 -6.51 16.95
CA LYS A 175 12.74 -7.08 17.78
C LYS A 175 13.93 -7.45 16.91
N GLY A 176 14.88 -6.51 16.77
CA GLY A 176 16.04 -6.68 15.90
C GLY A 176 15.58 -6.96 14.47
N ASN A 177 15.97 -8.11 13.94
CA ASN A 177 15.67 -8.55 12.57
C ASN A 177 14.26 -9.11 12.38
N GLU A 178 13.38 -9.03 13.38
CA GLU A 178 11.98 -9.44 13.24
C GLU A 178 11.04 -8.24 13.41
N LEU A 179 10.06 -8.12 12.52
CA LEU A 179 8.91 -7.21 12.63
C LEU A 179 7.64 -8.04 12.60
N GLN A 180 6.76 -7.84 13.57
CA GLN A 180 5.43 -8.45 13.62
C GLN A 180 4.37 -7.37 13.40
N LEU A 181 3.45 -7.64 12.48
CA LEU A 181 2.25 -6.83 12.27
C LEU A 181 1.04 -7.64 12.73
N LYS A 182 0.15 -6.99 13.49
CA LYS A 182 -1.18 -7.50 13.86
C LYS A 182 -2.23 -6.44 13.52
N GLN A 183 -3.31 -6.86 12.87
CA GLN A 183 -4.54 -6.07 12.80
C GLN A 183 -5.49 -6.52 13.89
N ILE A 184 -5.95 -5.61 14.75
CA ILE A 184 -6.70 -5.93 15.96
C ILE A 184 -8.03 -5.15 15.99
N ASP A 185 -9.14 -5.81 16.28
CA ASP A 185 -10.44 -5.15 16.48
C ASP A 185 -10.62 -4.56 17.89
N ALA A 186 -11.73 -3.86 18.11
CA ALA A 186 -12.02 -3.20 19.38
C ALA A 186 -12.20 -4.20 20.55
N GLU A 187 -12.50 -5.46 20.24
CA GLU A 187 -12.68 -6.55 21.20
C GLU A 187 -11.36 -7.30 21.48
N GLY A 188 -10.26 -6.94 20.79
CA GLY A 188 -8.95 -7.56 20.95
C GLY A 188 -8.72 -8.80 20.09
N ASN A 189 -9.61 -9.10 19.15
CA ASN A 189 -9.42 -10.21 18.22
C ASN A 189 -8.36 -9.85 17.17
N ILE A 190 -7.47 -10.79 16.89
CA ILE A 190 -6.48 -10.66 15.82
C ILE A 190 -7.15 -11.03 14.50
N LEU A 191 -7.27 -10.04 13.62
CA LEU A 191 -7.93 -10.17 12.33
C LEU A 191 -6.97 -10.57 11.19
N ASP A 192 -5.70 -10.16 11.32
CA ASP A 192 -4.59 -10.50 10.44
C ASP A 192 -3.28 -10.44 11.22
N GLU A 193 -2.33 -11.28 10.86
CA GLU A 193 -1.03 -11.35 11.51
C GLU A 193 0.05 -11.87 10.55
N ILE A 194 1.16 -11.13 10.46
CA ILE A 194 2.35 -11.53 9.71
C ILE A 194 3.63 -11.23 10.48
N ARG A 195 4.68 -12.01 10.19
CA ARG A 195 6.06 -11.74 10.59
C ARG A 195 6.92 -11.47 9.36
N ILE A 196 7.81 -10.51 9.47
CA ILE A 196 8.82 -10.16 8.47
C ILE A 196 10.20 -10.32 9.11
N THR A 197 11.12 -10.96 8.41
CA THR A 197 12.50 -11.18 8.85
C THR A 197 13.52 -10.65 7.83
N LYS A 198 14.69 -10.22 8.35
CA LYS A 198 15.85 -9.75 7.58
C LYS A 198 17.13 -10.49 7.94
#